data_AF-A0A6A6E2A5-F1
#
_entry.id   AF-A0A6A6E2A5-F1
#
_cell.length_a   1.000
_cell.length_b   1.000
_cell.length_c   1.000
_cell.angle_alpha   90.00
_cell.angle_beta   90.00
_cell.angle_gamma   90.00
#
_symmetry.space_group_name_H-M   'P 1'
#
loop_
_entity.id
_entity.type
_entity.pdbx_description
1 polymer ?
#
loop_
_entity_poly.entity_id
_entity_poly.type
_entity_poly.pdbx_seq_one_letter_code
_entity_poly.pdbx_strand_id
1 'polypeptide(L)'
;IHMYSYVNYYEKGPLKFYSEVDRDNNLLPTPKPPSKPRRRKNELDKSLRQRVLNWEANKPPEVKQEIKGAHMTQAYYTKHLLPTYIKAIHKARIRDSLFDWYLQEDNDPSHGTRSTGNAAWIEKLKNWILTIEHPAQSPDLNLIEGLWNILVQRVEQRILHGNLRLRPGSELEEEWDGTKDSLKRILQ
;
A
#
# COMPACT_ATOMS: atom_id res chain seq x y z
N ILE A 1 -6.24 1.65 -9.37
CA ILE A 1 -6.31 2.50 -8.16
C ILE A 1 -6.08 1.57 -6.99
N HIS A 2 -5.28 1.96 -6.00
CA HIS A 2 -5.09 1.15 -4.81
C HIS A 2 -5.74 1.82 -3.61
N MET A 3 -6.54 1.05 -2.87
CA MET A 3 -7.37 1.55 -1.77
C MET A 3 -7.35 0.58 -0.59
N TYR A 4 -7.72 1.09 0.57
CA TYR A 4 -7.93 0.30 1.76
C TYR A 4 -9.08 0.86 2.58
N SER A 5 -9.72 -0.04 3.30
CA SER A 5 -10.63 0.27 4.40
C SER A 5 -10.59 -0.91 5.38
N TYR A 6 -11.45 -0.88 6.38
CA TYR A 6 -11.77 -2.03 7.22
C TYR A 6 -13.26 -2.03 7.50
N VAL A 7 -13.80 -3.20 7.83
CA VAL A 7 -15.16 -3.33 8.36
C VAL A 7 -15.09 -4.26 9.55
N ASN A 8 -15.77 -3.90 10.62
CA ASN A 8 -16.04 -4.81 11.73
C ASN A 8 -17.54 -4.78 12.04
N TYR A 9 -17.96 -5.51 13.07
CA TYR A 9 -19.36 -5.62 13.46
C TYR A 9 -20.01 -4.27 13.80
N TYR A 10 -19.25 -3.30 14.31
CA TYR A 10 -19.77 -2.04 14.83
C TYR A 10 -19.67 -0.87 13.86
N GLU A 11 -18.65 -0.87 13.00
CA GLU A 11 -18.35 0.27 12.15
C GLU A 11 -17.66 -0.13 10.85
N LYS A 12 -17.80 0.78 9.88
CA LYS A 12 -17.06 0.77 8.61
C LYS A 12 -16.00 1.86 8.68
N GLY A 13 -14.77 1.50 8.37
CA GLY A 13 -13.67 2.43 8.28
C GLY A 13 -13.81 3.38 7.09
N PRO A 14 -13.12 4.54 7.13
CA PRO A 14 -13.06 5.44 5.99
C PRO A 14 -12.34 4.75 4.82
N LEU A 15 -12.89 4.91 3.60
CA LEU A 15 -12.21 4.47 2.39
C LEU A 15 -11.07 5.44 2.06
N LYS A 16 -9.84 4.92 2.04
CA LYS A 16 -8.63 5.69 1.76
C LYS A 16 -7.87 5.10 0.58
N PHE A 17 -7.11 5.95 -0.10
CA PHE A 17 -6.26 5.56 -1.21
C PHE A 17 -4.80 5.52 -0.79
N TYR A 18 -4.01 4.65 -1.41
CA TYR A 18 -2.57 4.64 -1.17
C TYR A 18 -1.97 5.93 -1.73
N SER A 19 -1.06 6.53 -0.97
CA SER A 19 -0.43 7.79 -1.36
C SER A 19 0.57 7.56 -2.49
N GLU A 20 0.33 8.15 -3.66
CA GLU A 20 1.26 8.08 -4.80
C GLU A 20 2.55 8.89 -4.57
N VAL A 21 2.61 9.66 -3.48
CA VAL A 21 3.70 10.60 -3.17
C VAL A 21 4.52 10.16 -1.95
N ASP A 22 4.12 9.07 -1.28
CA ASP A 22 4.80 8.64 -0.05
C ASP A 22 6.18 8.06 -0.34
N ARG A 23 7.16 8.45 0.48
CA ARG A 23 8.55 7.95 0.38
C ARG A 23 8.64 6.47 0.76
N ASP A 24 7.68 5.96 1.53
CA ASP A 24 7.62 4.56 1.96
C ASP A 24 7.06 3.62 0.86
N ASN A 25 6.49 4.19 -0.21
CA ASN A 25 6.17 3.45 -1.43
C ASN A 25 7.45 3.28 -2.25
N ASN A 26 8.20 2.25 -1.89
CA ASN A 26 9.55 1.98 -2.41
C ASN A 26 9.66 2.26 -3.91
N LEU A 27 10.42 3.30 -4.22
CA LEU A 27 11.21 3.32 -5.43
C LEU A 27 12.22 2.17 -5.36
N LEU A 28 12.44 1.44 -6.45
CA LEU A 28 13.53 0.46 -6.52
C LEU A 28 14.83 1.15 -6.09
N PRO A 29 15.71 0.53 -5.28
CA PRO A 29 16.97 1.18 -4.92
C PRO A 29 17.73 1.57 -6.19
N THR A 30 18.18 2.82 -6.27
CA THR A 30 19.02 3.24 -7.40
C THR A 30 20.29 2.38 -7.41
N PRO A 31 20.71 1.88 -8.59
CA PRO A 31 21.90 1.05 -8.69
C PRO A 31 23.09 1.82 -8.12
N LYS A 32 23.72 1.26 -7.08
CA LYS A 32 24.86 1.91 -6.43
C LYS A 32 26.04 1.92 -7.41
N PRO A 33 26.71 3.07 -7.61
CA PRO A 33 27.91 3.10 -8.43
C PRO A 33 28.99 2.19 -7.82
N PRO A 34 29.91 1.65 -8.63
CA PRO A 34 31.07 0.95 -8.12
C PRO A 34 31.84 1.85 -7.15
N SER A 35 32.53 1.26 -6.16
CA SER A 35 33.27 2.06 -5.18
C SER A 35 34.41 2.86 -5.84
N LYS A 36 34.60 4.11 -5.38
CA LYS A 36 35.67 4.98 -5.89
C LYS A 36 37.04 4.28 -5.73
N PRO A 37 37.89 4.24 -6.77
CA PRO A 37 39.23 3.68 -6.68
C PRO A 37 40.04 4.30 -5.54
N ARG A 38 40.58 3.44 -4.67
CA ARG A 38 41.53 3.84 -3.62
C ARG A 38 42.98 3.65 -4.08
N ARG A 39 43.88 4.50 -3.56
CA ARG A 39 45.32 4.42 -3.81
C ARG A 39 45.89 3.11 -3.30
N ARG A 40 46.67 2.42 -4.13
CA ARG A 40 47.42 1.21 -3.75
C ARG A 40 48.82 1.60 -3.26
N LYS A 41 49.43 0.72 -2.44
CA LYS A 41 50.72 0.96 -1.75
C LYS A 41 51.87 1.37 -2.68
N ASN A 42 51.93 0.79 -3.89
CA ASN A 42 53.02 1.01 -4.86
C ASN A 42 52.53 1.61 -6.19
N GLU A 43 51.45 2.42 -6.16
CA GLU A 43 50.84 2.99 -7.35
C GLU A 43 51.39 4.38 -7.68
N LEU A 44 51.80 4.57 -8.93
CA LEU A 44 52.15 5.87 -9.50
C LEU A 44 50.90 6.77 -9.59
N ASP A 45 51.05 8.07 -9.29
CA ASP A 45 49.93 9.03 -9.28
C ASP A 45 49.16 9.08 -10.60
N LYS A 46 49.88 8.90 -11.74
CA LYS A 46 49.28 8.86 -13.08
C LYS A 46 48.31 7.68 -13.23
N SER A 47 48.64 6.53 -12.66
CA SER A 47 47.79 5.33 -12.71
C SER A 47 46.53 5.50 -11.87
N LEU A 48 46.65 6.11 -10.68
CA LEU A 48 45.50 6.46 -9.84
C LEU A 48 44.56 7.43 -10.57
N ARG A 49 45.10 8.49 -11.18
CA ARG A 49 44.30 9.47 -11.95
C ARG A 49 43.55 8.79 -13.11
N GLN A 50 44.20 7.91 -13.85
CA GLN A 50 43.54 7.19 -14.95
C GLN A 50 42.40 6.30 -14.46
N ARG A 51 42.57 5.62 -13.32
CA ARG A 51 41.51 4.80 -12.72
C ARG A 51 40.34 5.63 -12.23
N VAL A 52 40.60 6.81 -11.65
CA VAL A 52 39.55 7.74 -11.22
C VAL A 52 38.78 8.28 -12.43
N LEU A 53 39.48 8.69 -13.50
CA LEU A 53 38.84 9.14 -14.74
C LEU A 53 37.97 8.04 -15.37
N ASN A 54 38.49 6.83 -15.49
CA ASN A 54 37.73 5.69 -16.00
C ASN A 54 36.52 5.38 -15.10
N TRP A 55 36.65 5.52 -13.79
CA TRP A 55 35.54 5.34 -12.86
C TRP A 55 34.48 6.44 -13.01
N GLU A 56 34.87 7.70 -13.19
CA GLU A 56 33.95 8.82 -13.43
C GLU A 56 33.19 8.65 -14.75
N ALA A 57 33.86 8.20 -15.81
CA ALA A 57 33.26 7.94 -17.11
C ALA A 57 32.28 6.75 -17.11
N ASN A 58 32.47 5.78 -16.22
CA ASN A 58 31.62 4.59 -16.10
C ASN A 58 30.60 4.67 -14.96
N LYS A 59 30.35 5.86 -14.40
CA LYS A 59 29.25 6.02 -13.44
C LYS A 59 27.92 5.71 -14.14
N PRO A 60 27.04 4.91 -13.52
CA PRO A 60 25.68 4.79 -14.00
C PRO A 60 25.06 6.19 -14.16
N PRO A 61 24.31 6.46 -15.24
CA PRO A 61 23.60 7.72 -15.37
C PRO A 61 22.64 7.91 -14.20
N GLU A 62 22.42 9.16 -13.79
CA GLU A 62 21.42 9.48 -12.77
C GLU A 62 20.02 9.10 -13.29
N VAL A 63 19.46 8.02 -12.74
CA VAL A 63 18.10 7.59 -13.07
C VAL A 63 17.13 8.37 -12.19
N LYS A 64 16.38 9.30 -12.79
CA LYS A 64 15.19 9.87 -12.16
C LYS A 64 14.12 8.78 -12.10
N GLN A 65 13.92 8.21 -10.91
CA GLN A 65 12.89 7.21 -10.72
C GLN A 65 11.56 7.91 -10.45
N GLU A 66 10.62 7.72 -11.36
CA GLU A 66 9.23 8.15 -11.18
C GLU A 66 8.46 7.04 -10.47
N ILE A 67 7.70 7.40 -9.43
CA ILE A 67 6.78 6.47 -8.76
C ILE A 67 5.65 6.15 -9.74
N LYS A 68 5.77 5.06 -10.49
CA LYS A 68 4.69 4.56 -11.37
C LYS A 68 3.71 3.72 -10.57
N GLY A 69 2.97 4.37 -9.68
CA GLY A 69 1.91 3.77 -8.87
C GLY A 69 2.32 3.45 -7.43
N ALA A 70 1.36 3.56 -6.52
CA ALA A 70 1.54 3.25 -5.11
C ALA A 70 1.46 1.73 -4.88
N HIS A 71 2.61 1.06 -4.73
CA HIS A 71 2.67 -0.34 -4.34
C HIS A 71 2.60 -0.48 -2.81
N MET A 72 1.78 -1.41 -2.32
CA MET A 72 1.72 -1.75 -0.90
C MET A 72 3.00 -2.50 -0.48
N THR A 73 3.98 -1.78 0.07
CA THR A 73 5.14 -2.42 0.69
C THR A 73 4.80 -2.82 2.13
N GLN A 74 5.53 -3.79 2.68
CA GLN A 74 5.37 -4.14 4.11
C GLN A 74 5.63 -2.94 5.03
N ALA A 75 6.60 -2.08 4.69
CA ALA A 75 6.89 -0.88 5.46
C ALA A 75 5.72 0.11 5.41
N TYR A 76 5.14 0.33 4.22
CA TYR A 76 3.97 1.18 4.05
C TYR A 76 2.75 0.63 4.81
N TYR A 77 2.47 -0.66 4.66
CA TYR A 77 1.39 -1.34 5.39
C TYR A 77 1.53 -1.16 6.91
N THR A 78 2.72 -1.46 7.45
CA THR A 78 2.99 -1.43 8.89
C THR A 78 2.85 -0.03 9.46
N LYS A 79 3.25 1.00 8.70
CA LYS A 79 3.27 2.39 9.17
C LYS A 79 1.94 3.12 8.98
N HIS A 80 1.20 2.82 7.92
CA HIS A 80 0.02 3.62 7.52
C HIS A 80 -1.31 2.87 7.70
N LEU A 81 -1.36 1.58 7.39
CA LEU A 81 -2.61 0.80 7.40
C LEU A 81 -2.82 0.11 8.73
N LEU A 82 -1.84 -0.68 9.15
CA LEU A 82 -1.92 -1.52 10.35
C LEU A 82 -2.30 -0.74 11.62
N PRO A 83 -1.80 0.49 11.89
CA PRO A 83 -2.21 1.25 13.07
C PRO A 83 -3.70 1.60 13.08
N THR A 84 -4.28 1.81 11.90
CA THR A 84 -5.73 2.06 11.75
C THR A 84 -6.53 0.82 12.15
N TYR A 85 -6.08 -0.37 11.72
CA TYR A 85 -6.73 -1.65 12.05
C TYR A 85 -6.58 -2.00 13.53
N ILE A 86 -5.39 -1.82 14.10
CA ILE A 86 -5.13 -1.99 15.53
C ILE A 86 -6.08 -1.11 16.36
N LYS A 87 -6.22 0.16 15.99
CA LYS A 87 -7.13 1.09 16.67
C LYS A 87 -8.59 0.63 16.60
N ALA A 88 -9.03 0.13 15.45
CA ALA A 88 -10.39 -0.40 15.28
C ALA A 88 -10.63 -1.64 16.16
N ILE A 89 -9.67 -2.55 16.21
CA ILE A 89 -9.73 -3.76 17.05
C ILE A 89 -9.75 -3.39 18.53
N HIS A 90 -8.89 -2.46 18.98
CA HIS A 90 -8.89 -1.99 20.36
C HIS A 90 -10.22 -1.34 20.75
N LYS A 91 -10.80 -0.53 19.86
CA LYS A 91 -12.11 0.07 20.09
C LYS A 91 -13.21 -0.99 20.21
N ALA A 92 -13.15 -2.04 19.39
CA ALA A 92 -14.09 -3.15 19.46
C ALA A 92 -13.95 -3.94 20.77
N ARG A 93 -12.71 -4.21 21.22
CA ARG A 93 -12.43 -4.87 22.52
C ARG A 93 -12.93 -4.07 23.72
N ILE A 94 -12.80 -2.75 23.69
CA ILE A 94 -13.33 -1.88 24.76
C ILE A 94 -14.87 -1.95 24.78
N ARG A 95 -15.49 -2.01 23.61
CA ARG A 95 -16.95 -2.06 23.48
C ARG A 95 -17.52 -3.41 23.92
N ASP A 96 -16.83 -4.49 23.60
CA ASP A 96 -17.24 -5.84 23.93
C ASP A 96 -16.02 -6.70 24.27
N SER A 97 -15.75 -6.77 25.56
CA SER A 97 -14.62 -7.47 26.15
C SER A 97 -14.88 -8.96 26.35
N LEU A 98 -16.10 -9.43 26.08
CA LEU A 98 -16.46 -10.85 26.21
C LEU A 98 -16.05 -11.67 24.97
N PHE A 99 -15.76 -11.01 23.84
CA PHE A 99 -15.35 -11.67 22.62
C PHE A 99 -13.91 -11.36 22.24
N ASP A 100 -13.25 -12.37 21.68
CA ASP A 100 -11.99 -12.20 20.98
C ASP A 100 -12.21 -11.60 19.59
N TRP A 101 -11.37 -10.64 19.26
CA TRP A 101 -11.40 -9.93 17.98
C TRP A 101 -10.21 -10.37 17.13
N TYR A 102 -10.52 -10.87 15.94
CA TYR A 102 -9.54 -11.38 15.00
C TYR A 102 -9.43 -10.47 13.76
N LEU A 103 -8.20 -10.27 13.30
CA LEU A 103 -7.88 -9.65 12.03
C LEU A 103 -7.84 -10.74 10.95
N GLN A 104 -8.71 -10.63 9.95
CA GLN A 104 -8.62 -11.42 8.73
C GLN A 104 -7.99 -10.57 7.61
N GLU A 105 -6.96 -11.12 6.97
CA GLU A 105 -6.31 -10.54 5.79
C GLU A 105 -5.84 -11.68 4.87
N ASP A 106 -5.52 -11.38 3.62
CA ASP A 106 -4.94 -12.37 2.70
C ASP A 106 -3.44 -12.57 2.95
N ASN A 107 -2.82 -13.48 2.19
CA ASN A 107 -1.40 -13.78 2.28
C ASN A 107 -0.51 -12.88 1.38
N ASP A 108 -0.92 -11.63 1.15
CA ASP A 108 -0.07 -10.67 0.48
C ASP A 108 1.27 -10.50 1.24
N PRO A 109 2.43 -10.49 0.56
CA PRO A 109 3.73 -10.36 1.22
C PRO A 109 3.85 -9.13 2.14
N SER A 110 3.12 -8.05 1.86
CA SER A 110 3.12 -6.83 2.67
C SER A 110 2.54 -7.04 4.07
N HIS A 111 1.63 -7.99 4.26
CA HIS A 111 1.02 -8.32 5.55
C HIS A 111 1.97 -9.05 6.51
N GLY A 112 3.08 -9.57 5.97
CA GLY A 112 4.09 -10.26 6.77
C GLY A 112 3.66 -11.61 7.31
N THR A 113 2.73 -12.30 6.64
CA THR A 113 2.23 -13.62 7.06
C THR A 113 3.21 -14.77 6.81
N ARG A 114 4.17 -14.60 5.88
CA ARG A 114 5.11 -15.65 5.45
C ARG A 114 6.35 -15.82 6.33
N SER A 115 6.61 -14.90 7.26
CA SER A 115 7.80 -14.97 8.12
C SER A 115 7.53 -14.39 9.51
N THR A 116 8.17 -14.96 10.52
CA THR A 116 8.20 -14.39 11.86
C THR A 116 9.31 -13.33 11.96
N GLY A 117 9.10 -12.30 12.78
CA GLY A 117 10.12 -11.27 13.04
C GLY A 117 10.22 -10.16 11.99
N ASN A 118 9.33 -10.12 10.99
CA ASN A 118 9.23 -8.97 10.10
C ASN A 118 8.46 -7.81 10.75
N ALA A 119 8.49 -6.62 10.14
CA ALA A 119 7.94 -5.40 10.75
C ALA A 119 6.43 -5.51 11.05
N ALA A 120 5.64 -6.03 10.10
CA ALA A 120 4.21 -6.19 10.28
C ALA A 120 3.88 -7.22 11.36
N TRP A 121 4.60 -8.34 11.39
CA TRP A 121 4.43 -9.39 12.40
C TRP A 121 4.76 -8.90 13.81
N ILE A 122 5.90 -8.22 13.97
CA ILE A 122 6.32 -7.65 15.26
C ILE A 122 5.27 -6.64 15.76
N GLU A 123 4.75 -5.80 14.88
CA GLU A 123 3.78 -4.78 15.27
C GLU A 123 2.43 -5.39 15.67
N LYS A 124 1.95 -6.42 14.96
CA LYS A 124 0.76 -7.20 15.34
C LYS A 124 0.95 -7.85 16.72
N LEU A 125 2.11 -8.46 16.96
CA LEU A 125 2.44 -9.11 18.23
C LEU A 125 2.46 -8.11 19.40
N LYS A 126 3.13 -6.97 19.25
CA LYS A 126 3.19 -5.91 20.27
C LYS A 126 1.81 -5.40 20.69
N ASN A 127 0.87 -5.37 19.75
CA ASN A 127 -0.49 -4.90 19.97
C ASN A 127 -1.48 -6.05 20.25
N TRP A 128 -0.98 -7.27 20.51
CA TRP A 128 -1.80 -8.43 20.86
C TRP A 128 -2.89 -8.69 19.81
N ILE A 129 -2.58 -8.51 18.53
CA ILE A 129 -3.53 -8.72 17.44
C ILE A 129 -3.59 -10.20 17.12
N LEU A 130 -4.78 -10.78 17.27
CA LEU A 130 -5.07 -12.14 16.82
C LEU A 130 -5.36 -12.10 15.32
N THR A 131 -4.76 -13.01 14.56
CA THR A 131 -4.94 -13.10 13.10
C THR A 131 -5.58 -14.43 12.72
N ILE A 132 -6.46 -14.44 11.73
CA ILE A 132 -7.00 -15.68 11.14
C ILE A 132 -6.02 -16.15 10.06
N GLU A 133 -5.65 -17.43 10.11
CA GLU A 133 -4.92 -18.05 9.01
C GLU A 133 -5.84 -18.18 7.80
N HIS A 134 -5.44 -17.54 6.69
CA HIS A 134 -6.20 -17.57 5.45
C HIS A 134 -5.47 -18.46 4.42
N PRO A 135 -6.16 -19.42 3.77
CA PRO A 135 -5.52 -20.25 2.77
C PRO A 135 -5.09 -19.44 1.54
N ALA A 136 -3.98 -19.87 0.92
CA ALA A 136 -3.50 -19.22 -0.30
C ALA A 136 -4.47 -19.46 -1.47
N GLN A 137 -4.65 -18.43 -2.30
CA GLN A 137 -5.51 -18.49 -3.49
C GLN A 137 -6.98 -18.82 -3.21
N SER A 138 -7.51 -18.39 -2.06
CA SER A 138 -8.91 -18.62 -1.66
C SER A 138 -9.70 -17.32 -1.46
N PRO A 139 -9.87 -16.49 -2.51
CA PRO A 139 -10.61 -15.24 -2.42
C PRO A 139 -12.08 -15.46 -2.01
N ASP A 140 -12.65 -16.61 -2.34
CA ASP A 140 -14.00 -17.03 -1.97
C ASP A 140 -14.21 -17.14 -0.45
N LEU A 141 -13.14 -17.40 0.32
CA LEU A 141 -13.18 -17.45 1.78
C LEU A 141 -12.89 -16.09 2.43
N ASN A 142 -12.61 -15.06 1.64
CA ASN A 142 -12.36 -13.71 2.13
C ASN A 142 -13.61 -12.82 1.97
N LEU A 143 -14.21 -12.44 3.09
CA LEU A 143 -15.43 -11.64 3.12
C LEU A 143 -15.27 -10.27 2.41
N ILE A 144 -14.04 -9.76 2.33
CA ILE A 144 -13.77 -8.47 1.68
C ILE A 144 -14.05 -8.51 0.17
N GLU A 145 -13.92 -9.67 -0.49
CA GLU A 145 -14.17 -9.81 -1.92
C GLU A 145 -15.65 -9.56 -2.27
N GLY A 146 -16.56 -10.00 -1.38
CA GLY A 146 -17.98 -9.69 -1.50
C GLY A 146 -18.25 -8.18 -1.39
N LEU A 147 -17.54 -7.49 -0.49
CA LEU A 147 -17.64 -6.04 -0.34
C LEU A 147 -17.10 -5.30 -1.57
N TRP A 148 -16.00 -5.78 -2.15
CA TRP A 148 -15.45 -5.23 -3.39
C TRP A 148 -16.42 -5.39 -4.55
N ASN A 149 -17.06 -6.54 -4.70
CA ASN A 149 -18.06 -6.75 -5.74
C ASN A 149 -19.24 -5.77 -5.63
N ILE A 150 -19.73 -5.51 -4.41
CA ILE A 150 -20.79 -4.52 -4.16
C ILE A 150 -20.30 -3.12 -4.53
N LEU A 151 -19.06 -2.76 -4.17
CA LEU A 151 -18.49 -1.45 -4.48
C LEU A 151 -18.38 -1.25 -6.00
N VAL A 152 -17.82 -2.23 -6.71
CA VAL A 152 -17.66 -2.19 -8.18
C VAL A 152 -19.02 -2.03 -8.86
N GLN A 153 -20.02 -2.83 -8.47
CA GLN A 153 -21.37 -2.72 -9.03
C GLN A 153 -21.96 -1.33 -8.81
N ARG A 154 -21.82 -0.75 -7.62
CA ARG A 154 -22.35 0.60 -7.34
C ARG A 154 -21.65 1.68 -8.16
N VAL A 155 -20.33 1.59 -8.30
CA VAL A 155 -19.54 2.51 -9.11
C VAL A 155 -19.94 2.41 -10.57
N GLU A 156 -20.07 1.19 -11.11
CA GLU A 156 -20.52 0.95 -12.48
C GLU A 156 -21.92 1.52 -12.73
N GLN A 157 -22.85 1.28 -11.81
CA GLN A 157 -24.21 1.82 -11.90
C GLN A 157 -24.23 3.36 -11.87
N ARG A 158 -23.36 3.98 -11.08
CA ARG A 158 -23.22 5.44 -11.02
C ARG A 158 -22.61 6.00 -12.30
N ILE A 159 -21.58 5.36 -12.84
CA ILE A 159 -20.95 5.76 -14.10
C ILE A 159 -21.92 5.63 -15.28
N LEU A 160 -22.65 4.52 -15.37
CA LEU A 160 -23.54 4.25 -16.52
C LEU A 160 -24.88 4.98 -16.45
N HIS A 161 -25.37 5.27 -15.24
CA HIS A 161 -26.75 5.71 -15.04
C HIS A 161 -26.94 6.85 -14.02
N GLY A 162 -25.88 7.44 -13.49
CA GLY A 162 -25.93 8.39 -12.36
C GLY A 162 -26.99 9.48 -12.53
N ASN A 163 -26.74 10.44 -13.42
CA ASN A 163 -27.65 11.56 -13.63
C ASN A 163 -29.00 11.18 -14.26
N LEU A 164 -29.08 10.04 -14.95
CA LEU A 164 -30.32 9.54 -15.56
C LEU A 164 -31.35 9.03 -14.53
N ARG A 165 -30.90 8.71 -13.31
CA ARG A 165 -31.75 8.17 -12.23
C ARG A 165 -32.19 9.22 -11.22
N LEU A 166 -31.65 10.43 -11.31
CA LEU A 166 -31.97 11.51 -10.39
C LEU A 166 -33.39 12.04 -10.64
N ARG A 167 -34.08 12.41 -9.56
CA ARG A 167 -35.40 13.03 -9.68
C ARG A 167 -35.26 14.42 -10.32
N PRO A 168 -36.24 14.88 -11.13
CA PRO A 168 -36.22 16.25 -11.63
C PRO A 168 -36.04 17.27 -10.51
N GLY A 169 -35.05 18.15 -10.65
CA GLY A 169 -34.70 19.16 -9.63
C GLY A 169 -33.66 18.73 -8.58
N SER A 170 -33.13 17.50 -8.66
CA SER A 170 -31.98 17.10 -7.84
C SER A 170 -30.69 17.71 -8.36
N GLU A 171 -29.73 17.95 -7.47
CA GLU A 171 -28.36 18.31 -7.87
C GLU A 171 -27.75 17.16 -8.68
N LEU A 172 -27.14 17.50 -9.82
CA LEU A 172 -26.45 16.54 -10.66
C LEU A 172 -25.22 15.99 -9.92
N GLU A 173 -25.03 14.69 -10.01
CA GLU A 173 -23.81 14.06 -9.52
C GLU A 173 -22.66 14.34 -10.50
N GLU A 174 -21.44 14.39 -9.97
CA GLU A 174 -20.23 14.47 -10.79
C GLU A 174 -20.14 13.25 -11.72
N GLU A 175 -20.08 13.50 -13.03
CA GLU A 175 -19.87 12.46 -14.03
C GLU A 175 -18.40 12.03 -14.06
N TRP A 176 -18.17 10.75 -14.31
CA TRP A 176 -16.82 10.25 -14.43
C TRP A 176 -16.19 10.71 -15.75
N ASP A 177 -15.10 11.46 -15.64
CA ASP A 177 -14.35 12.00 -16.78
C ASP A 177 -13.28 11.02 -17.35
N GLY A 178 -13.26 9.78 -16.87
CA GLY A 178 -12.25 8.77 -17.23
C GLY A 178 -10.93 8.89 -16.44
N THR A 179 -10.78 9.90 -15.58
CA THR A 179 -9.57 10.09 -14.77
C THR A 179 -9.62 9.30 -13.47
N LYS A 180 -8.44 9.01 -12.90
CA LYS A 180 -8.32 8.37 -11.58
C LYS A 180 -8.84 9.25 -10.46
N ASP A 181 -8.70 10.57 -10.57
CA ASP A 181 -9.07 11.50 -9.51
C ASP A 181 -10.58 11.71 -9.44
N SER A 182 -11.27 11.77 -10.59
CA SER A 182 -12.74 11.71 -10.63
C SER A 182 -13.24 10.39 -10.03
N LEU A 183 -12.62 9.26 -10.39
CA LEU A 183 -12.99 7.96 -9.80
C LEU A 183 -12.76 7.90 -8.28
N LYS A 184 -11.70 8.52 -7.76
CA LYS A 184 -11.45 8.65 -6.31
C LYS A 184 -12.55 9.47 -5.63
N ARG A 185 -13.03 10.56 -6.25
CA ARG A 185 -14.14 11.39 -5.73
C ARG A 185 -15.47 10.64 -5.74
N ILE A 186 -15.74 9.86 -6.80
CA ILE A 186 -16.95 9.04 -6.92
C ILE A 186 -17.03 7.95 -5.83
N LEU A 187 -15.87 7.44 -5.42
CA LEU A 187 -15.74 6.39 -4.41
C LEU A 187 -15.84 6.89 -2.95
N GLN A 188 -15.70 8.19 -2.71
CA GLN A 188 -15.76 8.82 -1.38
C GLN A 188 -17.18 9.29 -1.04
#